data_AF-A0A9D1TCT9-F1
#
_entry.id   AF-A0A9D1TCT9-F1
#
_cell.length_a   1.000
_cell.length_b   1.000
_cell.length_c   1.000
_cell.angle_alpha   90.00
_cell.angle_beta   90.00
_cell.angle_gamma   90.00
#
_symmetry.space_group_name_H-M   'P 1'
#
loop_
_entity.id
_entity.type
_entity.pdbx_description
1 polymer ?
#
loop_
_entity_poly.entity_id
_entity_poly.type
_entity_poly.pdbx_seq_one_letter_code
_entity_poly.pdbx_strand_id
1 'polypeptide(L)'
;SRMISAQNGVDFKNGEYGKLKKVCSIWICLNAPKERRNSITRYTLREEQLVGNSVEAAKNYDLISVVMICLGDAQERQADVLRMLDVLLSSECRAEEKKQILEEEFAIQMSERVEEEVAQMCNLSQGIVERGIAQGMAQGIEKGIAQGMERGIAQGVEKGAFNATLASLRRLIANAGMSAEQAMNVLEIPAAERPRYLAAMN
;
A
#
# COMPACT_ATOMS: atom_id res chain seq x y z
N SER A 1 17.91 0.08 -20.12
CA SER A 1 18.02 -0.11 -21.58
C SER A 1 17.38 1.05 -22.36
N ARG A 2 16.06 1.33 -22.24
CA ARG A 2 15.36 2.38 -23.02
C ARG A 2 16.00 3.78 -23.04
N MET A 3 16.43 4.33 -21.91
CA MET A 3 16.97 5.72 -21.86
C MET A 3 18.34 5.89 -22.53
N ILE A 4 19.18 4.84 -22.57
CA ILE A 4 20.47 4.89 -23.27
C ILE A 4 20.24 4.71 -24.78
N SER A 5 19.38 3.77 -25.16
CA SER A 5 19.04 3.55 -26.57
C SER A 5 18.29 4.74 -27.19
N ALA A 6 17.52 5.49 -26.40
CA ALA A 6 16.79 6.68 -26.84
C ALA A 6 17.69 7.86 -27.25
N GLN A 7 18.98 7.84 -26.88
CA GLN A 7 19.94 8.85 -27.31
C GLN A 7 20.29 8.73 -28.81
N ASN A 8 20.13 7.54 -29.40
CA ASN A 8 20.35 7.34 -30.84
C ASN A 8 19.22 8.00 -31.65
N GLY A 9 19.57 8.99 -32.47
CA GLY A 9 18.65 9.83 -33.23
C GLY A 9 18.40 11.21 -32.61
N VAL A 10 18.70 11.39 -31.32
CA VAL A 10 18.51 12.66 -30.58
C VAL A 10 19.86 13.31 -30.24
N ASP A 11 20.74 12.57 -29.56
CA ASP A 11 22.05 13.05 -29.09
C ASP A 11 23.20 12.65 -30.01
N PHE A 12 23.07 11.54 -30.75
CA PHE A 12 24.04 11.08 -31.75
C PHE A 12 23.33 10.28 -32.85
N LYS A 13 23.96 10.10 -34.03
CA LYS A 13 23.38 9.35 -35.16
C LYS A 13 24.35 8.31 -35.71
N ASN A 14 23.84 7.37 -36.52
CA ASN A 14 24.61 6.47 -37.38
C ASN A 14 25.71 5.64 -36.68
N GLY A 15 25.43 5.05 -35.52
CA GLY A 15 26.35 4.08 -34.89
C GLY A 15 27.51 4.71 -34.13
N GLU A 16 27.47 6.01 -33.84
CA GLU A 16 28.44 6.73 -33.00
C GLU A 16 28.28 6.39 -31.49
N TYR A 17 28.27 5.11 -31.13
CA TYR A 17 28.08 4.66 -29.74
C TYR A 17 29.19 5.13 -28.78
N GLY A 18 30.32 5.61 -29.30
CA GLY A 18 31.35 6.28 -28.50
C GLY A 18 30.95 7.66 -27.95
N LYS A 19 29.81 8.22 -28.40
CA LYS A 19 29.26 9.51 -27.91
C LYS A 19 28.15 9.33 -26.86
N LEU A 20 27.96 8.11 -26.34
CA LEU A 20 26.96 7.84 -25.32
C LEU A 20 27.19 8.71 -24.09
N LYS A 21 26.16 9.44 -23.68
CA LYS A 21 26.18 10.25 -22.45
C LYS A 21 25.70 9.40 -21.28
N LYS A 22 26.29 9.64 -20.12
CA LYS A 22 25.87 9.00 -18.87
C LYS A 22 24.43 9.39 -18.54
N VAL A 23 23.60 8.39 -18.28
CA VAL A 23 22.21 8.58 -17.85
C VAL A 23 22.14 8.53 -16.33
N CYS A 24 21.57 9.57 -15.71
CA CYS A 24 21.27 9.60 -14.29
C CYS A 24 19.77 9.40 -14.07
N SER A 25 19.40 8.46 -13.20
CA SER A 25 18.01 8.22 -12.80
C SER A 25 17.88 8.47 -11.31
N ILE A 26 17.01 9.40 -10.90
CA ILE A 26 16.78 9.75 -9.50
C ILE A 26 15.43 9.19 -9.07
N TRP A 27 15.42 8.35 -8.03
CA TRP A 27 14.23 7.70 -7.49
C TRP A 27 14.00 8.21 -6.08
N ILE A 28 12.82 8.80 -5.84
CA ILE A 28 12.45 9.34 -4.54
C ILE A 28 11.42 8.40 -3.91
N CYS A 29 11.76 7.82 -2.76
CA CYS A 29 10.92 6.92 -1.99
C CYS A 29 10.35 7.67 -0.78
N LEU A 30 9.04 7.97 -0.84
CA LEU A 30 8.31 8.68 0.23
C LEU A 30 8.07 7.79 1.46
N ASN A 31 7.94 6.47 1.26
CA ASN A 31 7.60 5.50 2.30
C ASN A 31 8.67 4.41 2.42
N ALA A 32 9.86 4.78 2.87
CA ALA A 32 10.96 3.84 3.05
C ALA A 32 10.83 3.04 4.38
N PRO A 33 11.24 1.76 4.40
CA PRO A 33 11.44 0.99 5.65
C PRO A 33 12.39 1.72 6.59
N LYS A 34 12.22 1.53 7.91
CA LYS A 34 12.94 2.29 8.96
C LYS A 34 14.46 2.25 8.77
N GLU A 35 14.99 1.12 8.31
CA GLU A 35 16.43 0.87 8.14
C GLU A 35 17.02 1.67 6.97
N ARG A 36 16.19 2.16 6.05
CA ARG A 36 16.61 2.89 4.84
C ARG A 36 16.18 4.34 4.83
N ARG A 37 15.43 4.80 5.83
CA ARG A 37 14.98 6.20 5.93
C ARG A 37 16.17 7.15 6.01
N ASN A 38 15.94 8.38 5.56
CA ASN A 38 16.89 9.47 5.63
C ASN A 38 18.25 9.10 4.98
N SER A 39 18.20 8.44 3.81
CA SER A 39 19.39 7.98 3.09
C SER A 39 19.38 8.37 1.62
N ILE A 40 20.57 8.64 1.08
CA ILE A 40 20.82 8.84 -0.35
C ILE A 40 21.85 7.81 -0.78
N THR A 41 21.42 6.87 -1.62
CA THR A 41 22.27 5.78 -2.10
C THR A 41 22.47 5.90 -3.59
N ARG A 42 23.72 5.88 -4.05
CA ARG A 42 24.04 5.89 -5.48
C ARG A 42 24.55 4.52 -5.92
N TYR A 43 23.93 3.98 -6.96
CA TYR A 43 24.35 2.77 -7.66
C TYR A 43 25.02 3.17 -8.98
N THR A 44 26.25 2.73 -9.18
CA THR A 44 27.06 2.97 -10.39
C THR A 44 27.62 1.67 -10.92
N LEU A 45 27.97 1.61 -12.21
CA LEU A 45 28.70 0.47 -12.75
C LEU A 45 30.18 0.64 -12.45
N ARG A 46 30.82 -0.44 -11.97
CA ARG A 46 32.25 -0.52 -11.74
C ARG A 46 32.79 -1.72 -12.50
N GLU A 47 33.83 -1.50 -13.29
CA GLU A 47 34.57 -2.59 -13.92
C GLU A 47 35.33 -3.40 -12.86
N GLU A 48 35.19 -4.72 -12.92
CA GLU A 48 35.97 -5.66 -12.13
C GLU A 48 36.59 -6.67 -13.09
N GLN A 49 37.92 -6.76 -13.06
CA GLN A 49 38.69 -7.51 -14.03
C GLN A 49 39.14 -8.84 -13.44
N LEU A 50 38.64 -9.95 -13.98
CA LEU A 50 38.91 -11.29 -13.46
C LEU A 50 40.11 -11.97 -14.13
N VAL A 51 40.38 -11.68 -15.41
CA VAL A 51 41.49 -12.25 -16.21
C VAL A 51 41.97 -11.23 -17.26
N GLY A 52 43.28 -11.18 -17.54
CA GLY A 52 43.89 -10.29 -18.54
C GLY A 52 44.31 -8.94 -17.95
N ASN A 53 44.74 -7.99 -18.80
CA ASN A 53 45.30 -6.67 -18.42
C ASN A 53 44.69 -5.49 -19.23
N SER A 54 43.47 -5.62 -19.75
CA SER A 54 42.83 -4.52 -20.50
C SER A 54 42.24 -3.50 -19.54
N VAL A 55 42.52 -2.21 -19.76
CA VAL A 55 41.96 -1.11 -18.96
C VAL A 55 41.03 -0.28 -19.84
N GLU A 56 39.75 -0.22 -19.50
CA GLU A 56 38.76 0.59 -20.20
C GLU A 56 38.52 1.92 -19.46
N ALA A 57 38.29 3.00 -20.21
CA ALA A 57 38.00 4.29 -19.58
C ALA A 57 36.57 4.25 -18.99
N ALA A 58 36.39 4.68 -17.73
CA ALA A 58 35.10 4.65 -17.04
C ALA A 58 33.93 5.26 -17.83
N LYS A 59 34.19 6.31 -18.62
CA LYS A 59 33.19 6.94 -19.51
C LYS A 59 32.56 5.97 -20.53
N ASN A 60 33.22 4.86 -20.85
CA ASN A 60 32.79 3.90 -21.85
C ASN A 60 31.90 2.79 -21.25
N TYR A 61 32.02 2.48 -19.96
CA TYR A 61 31.21 1.45 -19.28
C TYR A 61 30.25 1.99 -18.20
N ASP A 62 30.61 3.07 -17.50
CA ASP A 62 29.82 3.68 -16.42
C ASP A 62 28.75 4.66 -16.97
N LEU A 63 27.89 4.11 -17.83
CA LEU A 63 26.87 4.86 -18.57
C LEU A 63 25.55 5.02 -17.80
N ILE A 64 25.38 4.36 -16.65
CA ILE A 64 24.16 4.42 -15.82
C ILE A 64 24.53 4.75 -14.38
N SER A 65 23.84 5.74 -13.81
CA SER A 65 23.82 5.99 -12.37
C SER A 65 22.39 6.05 -11.88
N VAL A 66 22.08 5.30 -10.82
CA VAL A 66 20.78 5.39 -10.13
C VAL A 66 21.02 5.99 -8.74
N VAL A 67 20.33 7.09 -8.44
CA VAL A 67 20.33 7.72 -7.11
C VAL A 67 18.99 7.42 -6.45
N MET A 68 19.01 6.66 -5.37
CA MET A 68 17.85 6.35 -4.55
C MET A 68 17.85 7.26 -3.32
N ILE A 69 16.82 8.09 -3.20
CA ILE A 69 16.58 8.99 -2.10
C ILE A 69 15.43 8.42 -1.28
N CYS A 70 15.70 8.03 -0.04
CA CYS A 70 14.70 7.47 0.87
C CYS A 70 14.39 8.52 1.95
N LEU A 71 13.16 9.02 1.89
CA LEU A 71 12.61 10.00 2.81
C LEU A 71 12.12 9.33 4.10
N GLY A 72 12.09 10.09 5.20
CA GLY A 72 11.80 9.59 6.54
C GLY A 72 11.26 10.69 7.47
N ASP A 73 11.12 10.38 8.76
CA ASP A 73 10.54 11.35 9.69
C ASP A 73 11.48 12.55 9.88
N ALA A 74 10.97 13.74 9.59
CA ALA A 74 11.70 15.02 9.53
C ALA A 74 12.24 15.53 10.89
N GLN A 75 12.05 14.78 11.98
CA GLN A 75 12.35 15.23 13.34
C GLN A 75 13.84 15.18 13.71
N GLU A 76 14.68 14.50 12.93
CA GLU A 76 16.07 14.19 13.35
C GLU A 76 17.17 15.06 12.72
N ARG A 77 16.90 15.94 11.74
CA ARG A 77 17.99 16.62 10.99
C ARG A 77 17.73 18.09 10.70
N GLN A 78 18.75 18.91 10.92
CA GLN A 78 18.81 20.31 10.46
C GLN A 78 19.25 20.37 9.00
N ALA A 79 18.52 21.16 8.20
CA ALA A 79 18.84 21.68 6.86
C ALA A 79 19.68 20.77 5.94
N ASP A 80 19.14 19.61 5.56
CA ASP A 80 19.66 18.80 4.45
C ASP A 80 18.65 18.71 3.29
N VAL A 81 19.13 18.24 2.13
CA VAL A 81 18.28 18.04 0.94
C VAL A 81 17.14 17.06 1.21
N LEU A 82 17.27 16.18 2.21
CA LEU A 82 16.22 15.23 2.57
C LEU A 82 15.07 15.96 3.26
N ARG A 83 15.36 16.84 4.22
CA ARG A 83 14.35 17.70 4.86
C ARG A 83 13.62 18.58 3.85
N MET A 84 14.34 19.15 2.90
CA MET A 84 13.74 19.95 1.83
C MET A 84 12.74 19.11 1.01
N LEU A 85 13.17 17.91 0.60
CA LEU A 85 12.33 16.99 -0.17
C LEU A 85 11.16 16.45 0.65
N ASP A 86 11.34 16.20 1.95
CA ASP A 86 10.28 15.82 2.88
C ASP A 86 9.21 16.90 2.94
N VAL A 87 9.60 18.16 3.13
CA VAL A 87 8.67 19.30 3.16
C VAL A 87 7.96 19.46 1.81
N LEU A 88 8.70 19.45 0.70
CA LEU A 88 8.14 19.60 -0.64
C LEU A 88 7.11 18.52 -0.97
N LEU A 89 7.42 17.27 -0.64
CA LEU A 89 6.62 16.10 -1.03
C LEU A 89 5.62 15.65 0.04
N SER A 90 5.65 16.25 1.24
CA SER A 90 4.68 15.98 2.31
C SER A 90 3.27 16.32 1.86
N SER A 91 2.32 15.42 2.14
CA SER A 91 0.89 15.65 1.97
C SER A 91 0.23 16.33 3.17
N GLU A 92 0.95 16.47 4.29
CA GLU A 92 0.41 17.01 5.54
C GLU A 92 0.74 18.51 5.71
N CYS A 93 1.79 19.00 5.04
CA CYS A 93 2.20 20.40 5.08
C CYS A 93 1.43 21.22 4.02
N ARG A 94 0.86 22.36 4.40
CA ARG A 94 0.11 23.23 3.47
C ARG A 94 1.05 23.94 2.50
N ALA A 95 0.54 24.36 1.35
CA ALA A 95 1.33 25.09 0.35
C ALA A 95 2.03 26.33 0.94
N GLU A 96 1.33 27.10 1.76
CA GLU A 96 1.88 28.32 2.38
C GLU A 96 2.96 28.02 3.42
N GLU A 97 2.77 26.96 4.21
CA GLU A 97 3.78 26.49 5.17
C GLU A 97 5.03 25.95 4.43
N LYS A 98 4.84 25.24 3.31
CA LYS A 98 5.96 24.80 2.45
C LYS A 98 6.73 25.97 1.89
N LYS A 99 6.06 26.97 1.33
CA LYS A 99 6.70 28.18 0.78
C LYS A 99 7.57 28.84 1.85
N GLN A 100 7.00 29.06 3.04
CA GLN A 100 7.71 29.67 4.15
C GLN A 100 8.96 28.86 4.55
N ILE A 101 8.84 27.54 4.69
CA ILE A 101 9.98 26.68 5.03
C ILE A 101 11.06 26.70 3.92
N LEU A 102 10.67 26.70 2.65
CA LEU A 102 11.61 26.75 1.52
C LEU A 102 12.37 28.08 1.46
N GLU A 103 11.73 29.20 1.79
CA GLU A 103 12.37 30.50 1.88
C GLU A 103 13.27 30.63 3.11
N GLU A 104 12.72 30.36 4.30
CA GLU A 104 13.38 30.64 5.58
C GLU A 104 14.50 29.64 5.87
N GLU A 105 14.33 28.35 5.54
CA GLU A 105 15.29 27.31 5.88
C GLU A 105 16.23 26.93 4.74
N PHE A 106 15.80 27.11 3.49
CA PHE A 106 16.55 26.68 2.31
C PHE A 106 16.94 27.83 1.36
N ALA A 107 16.56 29.08 1.68
CA ALA A 107 16.84 30.28 0.88
C ALA A 107 16.39 30.17 -0.60
N ILE A 108 15.32 29.40 -0.85
CA ILE A 108 14.73 29.27 -2.18
C ILE A 108 13.73 30.41 -2.34
N GLN A 109 14.04 31.39 -3.18
CA GLN A 109 13.15 32.53 -3.42
C GLN A 109 11.82 32.07 -4.04
N MET A 110 10.69 32.42 -3.42
CA MET A 110 9.37 32.15 -4.00
C MET A 110 9.05 33.17 -5.08
N SER A 111 9.46 32.85 -6.30
CA SER A 111 8.90 33.49 -7.49
C SER A 111 7.52 32.92 -7.82
N GLU A 112 6.69 33.67 -8.55
CA GLU A 112 5.35 33.24 -9.00
C GLU A 112 5.38 31.84 -9.64
N ARG A 113 6.40 31.56 -10.46
CA ARG A 113 6.60 30.24 -11.07
C ARG A 113 6.89 29.14 -10.05
N VAL A 114 7.73 29.41 -9.05
CA VAL A 114 8.05 28.42 -8.00
C VAL A 114 6.83 28.16 -7.14
N GLU A 115 6.03 29.20 -6.85
CA GLU A 115 4.77 29.04 -6.13
C GLU A 115 3.77 28.16 -6.88
N GLU A 116 3.62 28.37 -8.19
CA GLU A 116 2.77 27.52 -9.04
C GLU A 116 3.23 26.06 -9.06
N GLU A 117 4.55 25.82 -9.20
CA GLU A 117 5.12 24.46 -9.22
C GLU A 117 4.90 23.76 -7.86
N VAL A 118 5.08 24.45 -6.73
CA VAL A 118 4.81 23.92 -5.38
C VAL A 118 3.32 23.63 -5.18
N ALA A 119 2.43 24.51 -5.65
CA ALA A 119 0.98 24.31 -5.56
C ALA A 119 0.52 23.10 -6.39
N GLN A 120 1.07 22.90 -7.59
CA GLN A 120 0.78 21.73 -8.41
C GLN A 120 1.21 20.42 -7.73
N MET A 121 2.36 20.41 -7.06
CA MET A 121 2.83 19.23 -6.32
C MET A 121 1.92 18.86 -5.15
N CYS A 122 1.40 19.86 -4.41
CA CYS A 122 0.41 19.64 -3.35
C CYS A 122 -0.87 18.99 -3.88
N ASN A 123 -1.36 19.44 -5.04
CA ASN A 123 -2.57 18.88 -5.65
C ASN A 123 -2.35 17.43 -6.12
N LEU A 124 -1.17 17.12 -6.65
CA LEU A 124 -0.83 15.77 -7.12
C LEU A 124 -0.72 14.76 -5.96
N SER A 125 -0.06 15.14 -4.86
CA SER A 125 0.06 14.26 -3.68
C SER A 125 -1.30 14.05 -3.01
N GLN A 126 -2.11 15.10 -2.88
CA GLN A 126 -3.47 15.01 -2.36
C GLN A 126 -4.34 14.07 -3.21
N GLY A 127 -4.30 14.19 -4.54
CA GLY A 127 -5.08 13.34 -5.44
C GLY A 127 -4.71 11.84 -5.37
N ILE A 128 -3.46 11.50 -5.05
CA ILE A 128 -3.03 10.11 -4.84
C ILE A 128 -3.56 9.58 -3.50
N VAL A 129 -3.44 10.37 -2.43
CA VAL A 129 -3.92 9.99 -1.09
C VAL A 129 -5.43 9.80 -1.07
N GLU A 130 -6.18 10.76 -1.62
CA GLU A 130 -7.64 10.70 -1.72
C GLU A 130 -8.10 9.46 -2.51
N ARG A 131 -7.43 9.15 -3.63
CA ARG A 131 -7.72 7.95 -4.41
C ARG A 131 -7.41 6.67 -3.64
N GLY A 132 -6.31 6.65 -2.89
CA GLY A 132 -5.94 5.52 -2.03
C GLY A 132 -6.95 5.28 -0.91
N ILE A 133 -7.41 6.34 -0.23
CA ILE A 133 -8.44 6.27 0.81
C ILE A 133 -9.76 5.80 0.21
N ALA A 134 -10.19 6.37 -0.92
CA ALA A 134 -11.43 5.98 -1.60
C ALA A 134 -11.42 4.51 -1.99
N GLN A 135 -10.30 4.02 -2.56
CA GLN A 135 -10.14 2.60 -2.90
C GLN A 135 -10.16 1.71 -1.66
N GLY A 136 -9.44 2.10 -0.60
CA GLY A 136 -9.40 1.34 0.66
C GLY A 136 -10.77 1.25 1.33
N MET A 137 -11.52 2.35 1.35
CA MET A 137 -12.88 2.40 1.91
C MET A 137 -13.86 1.55 1.09
N ALA A 138 -13.81 1.65 -0.24
CA ALA A 138 -14.63 0.83 -1.13
C ALA A 138 -14.38 -0.66 -0.91
N GLN A 139 -13.11 -1.09 -0.88
CA GLN A 139 -12.73 -2.48 -0.61
C GLN A 139 -13.15 -2.94 0.80
N GLY A 140 -13.03 -2.06 1.79
CA GLY A 140 -13.43 -2.34 3.17
C GLY A 140 -14.93 -2.55 3.31
N ILE A 141 -15.74 -1.69 2.67
CA ILE A 141 -17.20 -1.80 2.66
C ILE A 141 -17.63 -3.09 1.94
N GLU A 142 -17.08 -3.37 0.76
CA GLU A 142 -17.42 -4.56 -0.02
C GLU A 142 -17.13 -5.84 0.77
N LYS A 143 -15.93 -5.96 1.35
CA LYS A 143 -15.56 -7.11 2.20
C LYS A 143 -16.45 -7.20 3.44
N GLY A 144 -16.74 -6.06 4.07
CA GLY A 144 -17.59 -6.01 5.26
C GLY A 144 -19.02 -6.47 4.98
N ILE A 145 -19.61 -6.03 3.88
CA ILE A 145 -20.96 -6.44 3.45
C ILE A 145 -20.97 -7.94 3.11
N ALA A 146 -20.01 -8.41 2.31
CA ALA A 146 -19.95 -9.83 1.93
C ALA A 146 -19.85 -10.75 3.15
N GLN A 147 -18.91 -10.46 4.06
CA GLN A 147 -18.74 -11.25 5.29
C GLN A 147 -19.94 -11.12 6.24
N GLY A 148 -20.52 -9.93 6.35
CA GLY A 148 -21.70 -9.69 7.17
C GLY A 148 -22.92 -10.47 6.65
N MET A 149 -23.14 -10.47 5.34
CA MET A 149 -24.23 -11.19 4.70
C MET A 149 -24.06 -12.71 4.83
N GLU A 150 -22.86 -13.23 4.57
CA GLU A 150 -22.56 -14.66 4.72
C GLU A 150 -22.80 -15.14 6.16
N ARG A 151 -22.26 -14.42 7.15
CA ARG A 151 -22.49 -14.74 8.58
C ARG A 151 -23.96 -14.60 8.97
N GLY A 152 -24.64 -13.57 8.48
CA GLY A 152 -26.06 -13.33 8.76
C GLY A 152 -26.95 -14.45 8.22
N ILE A 153 -26.71 -14.88 6.98
CA ILE A 153 -27.44 -16.00 6.36
C ILE A 153 -27.15 -17.29 7.12
N ALA A 154 -25.88 -17.62 7.39
CA ALA A 154 -25.51 -18.84 8.09
C ALA A 154 -26.16 -18.92 9.49
N GLN A 155 -26.09 -17.84 10.27
CA GLN A 155 -26.74 -17.77 11.58
C GLN A 155 -28.26 -17.82 11.49
N GLY A 156 -28.85 -17.18 10.47
CA GLY A 156 -30.28 -17.19 10.22
C GLY A 156 -30.81 -18.58 9.89
N VAL A 157 -30.11 -19.31 9.02
CA VAL A 157 -30.43 -20.69 8.65
C VAL A 157 -30.29 -21.62 9.86
N GLU A 158 -29.20 -21.52 10.62
CA GLU A 158 -29.00 -22.36 11.81
C GLU A 158 -30.08 -22.10 12.87
N LYS A 159 -30.39 -20.84 13.18
CA LYS A 159 -31.47 -20.49 14.12
C LYS A 159 -32.84 -20.93 13.61
N GLY A 160 -33.10 -20.79 12.32
CA GLY A 160 -34.34 -21.22 11.68
C GLY A 160 -34.55 -22.73 11.80
N ALA A 161 -33.52 -23.52 11.46
CA ALA A 161 -33.53 -24.97 11.60
C ALA A 161 -33.74 -25.39 13.06
N PHE A 162 -32.99 -24.80 13.99
CA PHE A 162 -33.14 -25.06 15.42
C PHE A 162 -34.56 -24.78 15.92
N ASN A 163 -35.13 -23.62 15.57
CA ASN A 163 -36.48 -23.24 15.98
C ASN A 163 -37.55 -24.17 15.39
N ALA A 164 -37.40 -24.61 14.14
CA ALA A 164 -38.32 -25.54 13.50
C ALA A 164 -38.31 -26.92 14.18
N THR A 165 -37.11 -27.44 14.51
CA THR A 165 -36.95 -28.69 15.24
C THR A 165 -37.52 -28.58 16.66
N LEU A 166 -37.27 -27.47 17.36
CA LEU A 166 -37.83 -27.21 18.69
C LEU A 166 -39.36 -27.13 18.67
N ALA A 167 -39.95 -26.49 17.66
CA ALA A 167 -41.40 -26.45 17.49
C ALA A 167 -42.00 -27.85 17.26
N SER A 168 -41.30 -28.69 16.49
CA SER A 168 -41.71 -30.07 16.24
C SER A 168 -41.63 -30.92 17.51
N LEU A 169 -40.55 -30.77 18.30
CA LEU A 169 -40.41 -31.40 19.62
C LEU A 169 -41.58 -31.04 20.54
N ARG A 170 -41.90 -29.75 20.66
CA ARG A 170 -43.01 -29.27 21.51
C ARG A 170 -44.35 -29.87 21.09
N ARG A 171 -44.61 -30.00 19.78
CA ARG A 171 -45.85 -30.63 19.27
C ARG A 171 -45.92 -32.11 19.59
N LEU A 172 -44.84 -32.87 19.45
CA LEU A 172 -44.81 -34.31 19.78
C LEU A 172 -45.07 -34.55 21.27
N ILE A 173 -44.50 -33.71 22.14
CA ILE A 173 -44.71 -33.82 23.59
C ILE A 173 -46.16 -33.45 23.96
N ALA A 174 -46.66 -32.31 23.45
CA ALA A 174 -47.98 -31.82 23.83
C ALA A 174 -49.14 -32.64 23.25
N ASN A 175 -49.03 -33.08 21.98
CA ASN A 175 -50.16 -33.68 21.27
C ASN A 175 -50.10 -35.21 21.19
N ALA A 176 -48.90 -35.79 21.18
CA ALA A 176 -48.73 -37.24 21.11
C ALA A 176 -48.37 -37.88 22.48
N GLY A 177 -48.24 -37.07 23.55
CA GLY A 177 -47.98 -37.55 24.91
C GLY A 177 -46.59 -38.19 25.10
N MET A 178 -45.65 -37.90 24.20
CA MET A 178 -44.31 -38.48 24.22
C MET A 178 -43.44 -37.83 25.30
N SER A 179 -42.51 -38.58 25.89
CA SER A 179 -41.44 -37.98 26.69
C SER A 179 -40.47 -37.18 25.82
N ALA A 180 -39.72 -36.23 26.41
CA ALA A 180 -38.73 -35.45 25.69
C ALA A 180 -37.67 -36.33 25.00
N GLU A 181 -37.22 -37.42 25.65
CA GLU A 181 -36.29 -38.39 25.04
C GLU A 181 -36.92 -39.14 23.87
N GLN A 182 -38.17 -39.59 23.99
CA GLN A 182 -38.87 -40.27 22.91
C GLN A 182 -39.06 -39.37 21.69
N ALA A 183 -39.46 -38.11 21.91
CA ALA A 183 -39.60 -37.12 20.84
C ALA A 183 -38.26 -36.80 20.15
N MET A 184 -37.16 -36.69 20.92
CA MET A 184 -35.81 -36.49 20.37
C MET A 184 -35.30 -37.70 19.58
N ASN A 185 -35.65 -38.93 19.99
CA ASN A 185 -35.32 -40.13 19.24
C ASN A 185 -36.11 -40.21 17.92
N VAL A 186 -37.40 -39.84 17.91
CA VAL A 186 -38.24 -39.81 16.69
C VAL A 186 -37.73 -38.79 15.68
N LEU A 187 -37.27 -37.63 16.16
CA LEU A 187 -36.68 -36.60 15.30
C LEU A 187 -35.19 -36.84 15.00
N GLU A 188 -34.65 -38.00 15.39
CA GLU A 188 -33.26 -38.42 15.17
C GLU A 188 -32.22 -37.37 15.61
N ILE A 189 -32.50 -36.63 16.68
CA ILE A 189 -31.62 -35.54 17.13
C ILE A 189 -30.33 -36.14 17.70
N PRO A 190 -29.15 -35.75 17.18
CA PRO A 190 -27.86 -36.25 17.65
C PRO A 190 -27.65 -35.98 19.14
N ALA A 191 -27.07 -36.95 19.86
CA ALA A 191 -26.86 -36.86 21.31
C ALA A 191 -26.11 -35.58 21.75
N ALA A 192 -25.18 -35.11 20.92
CA ALA A 192 -24.41 -33.88 21.16
C ALA A 192 -25.27 -32.60 21.17
N GLU A 193 -26.40 -32.58 20.46
CA GLU A 193 -27.28 -31.41 20.35
C GLU A 193 -28.44 -31.42 21.35
N ARG A 194 -28.76 -32.60 21.93
CA ARG A 194 -29.88 -32.77 22.88
C ARG A 194 -29.84 -31.80 24.08
N PRO A 195 -28.68 -31.52 24.72
CA PRO A 195 -28.62 -30.55 25.81
C PRO A 195 -29.11 -29.15 25.40
N ARG A 196 -28.84 -28.73 24.15
CA ARG A 196 -29.24 -27.43 23.62
C ARG A 196 -30.76 -27.32 23.47
N TYR A 197 -31.42 -28.38 22.99
CA TYR A 197 -32.88 -28.43 22.86
C TYR A 197 -33.57 -28.57 24.22
N LEU A 198 -33.05 -29.39 25.12
CA LEU A 198 -33.56 -29.54 26.49
C LEU A 198 -33.50 -28.22 27.26
N ALA A 199 -32.40 -27.49 27.17
CA ALA A 199 -32.26 -26.18 27.79
C ALA A 199 -33.25 -25.13 27.24
N ALA A 200 -33.64 -25.24 25.97
CA ALA A 200 -34.62 -24.34 25.33
C ALA A 200 -36.09 -24.76 25.56
N MET A 201 -36.32 -25.92 26.17
CA MET A 201 -37.65 -26.44 26.52
C MET A 201 -38.04 -26.19 27.98
N ASN A 202 -37.05 -26.02 28.87
CA ASN A 202 -37.25 -25.55 30.25
C ASN A 202 -37.63 -24.06 30.28
#